data_AF-A0A5K0ZXR2-F1
#
_entry.id   AF-A0A5K0ZXR2-F1
#
_cell.length_a   1.000
_cell.length_b   1.000
_cell.length_c   1.000
_cell.angle_alpha   90.00
_cell.angle_beta   90.00
_cell.angle_gamma   90.00
#
_symmetry.space_group_name_H-M   'P 1'
#
loop_
_entity.id
_entity.type
_entity.pdbx_description
1 polymer ?
#
loop_
_entity_poly.entity_id
_entity_poly.type
_entity_poly.pdbx_seq_one_letter_code
_entity_poly.pdbx_strand_id
1 'polypeptide(L)'
;FGMAGKVSTKADVYSYGILLLEVYTGRKPTDEQFDEDFSLRQWVAEAFPITISDVIDSHLLNESNTTPTERSAAMNDMLVMIMEIGLS
;
A
#
# COMPACT_ATOMS: atom_id res chain seq x y z
N PHE A 1 -18.09 -12.43 7.25
CA PHE A 1 -19.45 -12.81 7.71
C PHE A 1 -19.32 -13.97 8.70
N GLY A 2 -19.71 -13.93 9.97
CA GLY A 2 -20.18 -12.88 10.86
C GLY A 2 -20.32 -13.51 12.25
N MET A 3 -19.78 -12.89 13.29
CA MET A 3 -20.09 -13.22 14.69
C MET A 3 -19.52 -12.11 15.57
N ALA A 4 -20.38 -11.23 16.09
CA ALA A 4 -20.07 -10.24 17.12
C ALA A 4 -18.68 -9.56 17.01
N GLY A 5 -18.32 -9.07 15.82
CA GLY A 5 -17.05 -8.39 15.62
C GLY A 5 -17.06 -7.10 16.42
N LYS A 6 -16.17 -6.98 17.40
CA LYS A 6 -15.97 -5.77 18.19
C LYS A 6 -15.55 -4.67 17.19
N VAL A 7 -16.52 -3.91 16.68
CA VAL A 7 -16.25 -2.75 15.83
C VAL A 7 -15.31 -1.87 16.63
N SER A 8 -14.09 -1.76 16.14
CA SER A 8 -13.02 -1.06 16.83
C SER A 8 -12.36 -0.20 15.80
N THR A 9 -12.10 1.04 16.17
CA THR A 9 -11.31 1.98 15.36
C THR A 9 -10.01 1.34 14.88
N LYS A 10 -9.41 0.42 15.65
CA LYS A 10 -8.21 -0.32 15.23
C LYS A 10 -8.46 -1.29 14.08
N ALA A 11 -9.60 -1.98 14.05
CA ALA A 11 -9.96 -2.87 12.97
C ALA A 11 -10.29 -2.09 11.69
N ASP A 12 -10.93 -0.92 11.84
CA ASP A 12 -11.23 -0.02 10.72
C ASP A 12 -9.94 0.57 10.12
N VAL A 13 -8.99 1.00 10.98
CA VAL A 13 -7.66 1.49 10.54
C VAL A 13 -6.89 0.40 9.81
N TYR A 14 -6.87 -0.83 10.35
CA TYR A 14 -6.20 -1.95 9.68
C TYR A 14 -6.80 -2.23 8.30
N SER A 15 -8.13 -2.33 8.22
CA SER A 15 -8.83 -2.60 6.96
C SER A 15 -8.61 -1.49 5.94
N TYR A 16 -8.62 -0.24 6.39
CA TYR A 16 -8.31 0.92 5.55
C TYR A 16 -6.85 0.89 5.05
N GLY A 17 -5.91 0.48 5.90
CA GLY A 17 -4.50 0.30 5.51
C GLY A 17 -4.35 -0.72 4.38
N ILE A 18 -5.02 -1.88 4.47
CA ILE A 18 -5.00 -2.89 3.41
C ILE A 18 -5.61 -2.36 2.10
N LEU A 19 -6.72 -1.62 2.18
CA LEU A 19 -7.33 -0.99 0.99
C LEU A 19 -6.39 0.02 0.32
N LEU A 20 -5.66 0.81 1.10
CA LEU A 20 -4.63 1.70 0.54
C LEU A 20 -3.55 0.90 -0.18
N LEU A 21 -3.02 -0.17 0.44
CA LEU A 21 -2.02 -1.01 -0.20
C LEU A 21 -2.55 -1.63 -1.49
N GLU A 22 -3.80 -2.10 -1.52
CA GLU A 22 -4.42 -2.65 -2.73
C GLU A 22 -4.51 -1.62 -3.86
N VAL A 23 -4.92 -0.39 -3.56
CA VAL A 23 -5.02 0.70 -4.55
C VAL A 23 -3.64 1.04 -5.12
N TYR A 24 -2.63 1.20 -4.28
CA TYR A 24 -1.31 1.68 -4.72
C TYR A 24 -0.45 0.60 -5.38
N THR A 25 -0.65 -0.67 -5.03
CA THR A 25 0.10 -1.78 -5.61
C THR A 25 -0.62 -2.43 -6.78
N GLY A 26 -1.94 -2.20 -6.93
CA GLY A 26 -2.78 -2.88 -7.90
C GLY A 26 -3.01 -4.37 -7.58
N ARG A 27 -2.64 -4.83 -6.38
CA ARG A 27 -2.68 -6.24 -5.96
C ARG A 27 -3.69 -6.45 -4.86
N LYS A 28 -4.37 -7.60 -4.88
CA LYS A 28 -5.35 -7.94 -3.85
C LYS A 28 -4.68 -8.74 -2.75
N PRO A 29 -5.06 -8.57 -1.48
CA PRO A 29 -4.59 -9.42 -0.38
C PRO A 29 -5.03 -10.89 -0.51
N THR A 30 -5.86 -11.21 -1.52
CA THR A 30 -6.36 -12.56 -1.85
C THR A 30 -5.72 -13.14 -3.11
N ASP A 31 -4.75 -12.45 -3.72
CA ASP A 31 -3.99 -12.99 -4.84
C ASP A 31 -3.22 -14.25 -4.40
N GLU A 32 -3.07 -15.24 -5.29
CA GLU A 32 -2.51 -16.57 -4.97
C GLU A 32 -1.10 -16.55 -4.36
N GLN A 33 -0.34 -15.47 -4.56
CA GLN A 33 0.99 -15.27 -4.00
C GLN A 33 0.99 -14.88 -2.52
N PHE A 34 -0.19 -14.57 -1.94
CA PHE A 34 -0.33 -14.19 -0.54
C PHE A 34 -1.11 -15.26 0.23
N ASP A 35 -0.62 -15.60 1.42
CA ASP A 35 -1.17 -16.64 2.28
C ASP A 35 -1.08 -16.25 3.78
N GLU A 36 -1.23 -17.25 4.66
CA GLU A 36 -1.16 -17.06 6.12
C GLU A 36 0.21 -16.61 6.62
N ASP A 37 1.29 -16.97 5.90
CA ASP A 37 2.68 -16.70 6.28
C ASP A 37 3.23 -15.45 5.57
N PHE A 38 2.72 -15.13 4.38
CA PHE A 38 3.16 -14.02 3.55
C PHE A 38 2.00 -13.18 3.00
N SER A 39 1.77 -12.04 3.64
CA SER A 39 0.69 -11.10 3.30
C SER A 39 1.14 -9.95 2.39
N LEU A 40 0.19 -9.31 1.71
CA LEU A 40 0.40 -8.06 0.96
C LEU A 40 1.12 -6.99 1.80
N ARG A 41 0.78 -6.91 3.09
CA ARG A 41 1.41 -5.98 4.03
C ARG A 41 2.90 -6.30 4.25
N GLN A 42 3.26 -7.58 4.38
CA GLN A 42 4.66 -8.00 4.54
C GLN A 42 5.48 -7.71 3.27
N TRP A 43 4.93 -8.02 2.09
CA TRP A 43 5.58 -7.73 0.82
C TRP A 43 5.88 -6.22 0.64
N VAL A 44 4.92 -5.36 0.97
CA VAL A 44 5.14 -3.90 0.94
C VAL A 44 6.14 -3.46 2.01
N ALA A 45 6.08 -4.04 3.21
CA ALA A 45 7.01 -3.70 4.29
C ALA A 45 8.47 -4.04 3.96
N GLU A 46 8.72 -5.12 3.22
CA GLU A 46 10.06 -5.50 2.75
C GLU A 46 10.64 -4.52 1.72
N ALA A 47 9.77 -3.89 0.91
CA ALA A 47 10.17 -2.90 -0.08
C ALA A 47 10.30 -1.48 0.51
N PHE A 48 9.74 -1.23 1.69
CA PHE A 48 9.71 0.09 2.30
C PHE A 48 11.01 0.40 3.08
N PRO A 49 11.56 1.63 3.01
CA PRO A 49 11.19 2.74 2.10
C PRO A 49 12.01 2.75 0.80
N ILE A 50 13.03 1.89 0.67
CA ILE A 50 14.11 2.06 -0.31
C ILE A 50 13.67 1.65 -1.73
N THR A 51 12.87 0.60 -1.86
CA THR A 51 12.45 0.03 -3.15
C THR A 51 10.93 0.10 -3.33
N ILE A 52 10.29 1.11 -2.74
CA ILE A 52 8.83 1.23 -2.78
C ILE A 52 8.30 1.43 -4.21
N SER A 53 9.10 2.03 -5.09
CA SER A 53 8.77 2.16 -6.52
C SER A 53 8.48 0.83 -7.20
N ASP A 54 9.07 -0.26 -6.71
CA ASP A 54 9.00 -1.58 -7.34
C ASP A 54 7.70 -2.32 -6.98
N VAL A 55 7.03 -1.87 -5.92
CA VAL A 55 5.73 -2.44 -5.48
C VAL A 55 4.54 -1.60 -5.93
N ILE A 56 4.75 -0.35 -6.34
CA ILE A 56 3.70 0.55 -6.84
C ILE A 56 3.29 0.15 -8.26
N ASP A 57 1.99 0.22 -8.54
CA ASP A 57 1.48 0.03 -9.90
C ASP A 57 2.06 1.08 -10.85
N SER A 58 2.76 0.60 -11.89
CA SER A 58 3.35 1.42 -12.94
C SER A 58 2.35 2.35 -13.64
N HIS A 59 1.06 2.01 -13.68
CA HIS A 59 0.02 2.88 -14.23
C HIS A 59 -0.17 4.15 -13.38
N LEU A 60 -0.11 4.02 -12.06
CA LEU A 60 -0.18 5.16 -11.14
C LEU A 60 1.05 6.06 -11.23
N LEU A 61 2.22 5.48 -11.52
CA LEU A 61 3.45 6.24 -11.77
C LEU A 61 3.40 7.01 -13.10
N ASN A 62 2.65 6.51 -14.09
CA ASN A 62 2.63 7.03 -15.46
C ASN A 62 1.49 8.04 -15.75
N GLU A 63 0.41 8.07 -14.96
CA GLU A 63 -0.72 9.03 -15.11
C GLU A 63 -0.38 10.49 -14.71
N SER A 64 0.91 10.76 -14.51
CA SER A 64 1.45 11.95 -13.90
C SER A 64 1.96 12.91 -15.00
N ASN A 65 1.07 13.78 -15.49
CA ASN A 65 1.26 14.78 -16.56
C ASN A 65 2.10 16.04 -16.19
N THR A 66 3.12 15.93 -15.33
CA THR A 66 4.02 17.06 -14.97
C THR A 66 5.50 16.67 -15.01
N THR A 67 6.38 17.68 -15.11
CA THR A 67 7.79 17.56 -15.49
C THR A 67 8.66 16.71 -14.56
N PRO A 68 9.75 16.07 -15.06
CA PRO A 68 10.34 14.87 -14.43
C PRO A 68 11.12 15.06 -13.12
N THR A 69 11.65 16.25 -12.83
CA THR A 69 12.78 16.37 -11.88
C THR A 69 12.41 16.85 -10.48
N GLU A 70 11.45 17.77 -10.34
CA GLU A 70 10.99 18.28 -9.02
C GLU A 70 9.81 17.47 -8.45
N ARG A 71 9.08 16.77 -9.31
CA ARG A 71 7.95 15.89 -8.93
C ARG A 71 8.41 14.61 -8.25
N SER A 72 9.58 14.08 -8.60
CA SER A 72 10.00 12.75 -8.12
C SER A 72 10.21 12.73 -6.61
N ALA A 73 10.84 13.75 -6.02
CA ALA A 73 11.04 13.83 -4.58
C ALA A 73 9.72 13.99 -3.81
N ALA A 74 8.86 14.93 -4.23
CA ALA A 74 7.56 15.15 -3.57
C ALA A 74 6.59 13.96 -3.73
N MET A 75 6.63 13.26 -4.86
CA MET A 75 5.84 12.05 -5.09
C MET A 75 6.35 10.90 -4.25
N ASN A 76 7.68 10.71 -4.15
CA ASN A 76 8.27 9.71 -3.29
C ASN A 76 7.95 9.97 -1.81
N ASP A 77 8.02 11.21 -1.34
CA ASP A 77 7.63 11.57 0.02
C ASP A 77 6.14 11.28 0.29
N MET A 78 5.27 11.59 -0.67
CA MET A 78 3.84 11.26 -0.58
C MET A 78 3.60 9.75 -0.53
N LEU A 79 4.28 8.98 -1.39
CA LEU A 79 4.19 7.51 -1.39
C LEU A 79 4.68 6.91 -0.08
N VAL A 80 5.79 7.43 0.46
CA VAL A 80 6.33 7.03 1.76
C VAL A 80 5.30 7.28 2.87
N MET A 81 4.67 8.46 2.91
CA MET A 81 3.64 8.78 3.91
C MET A 81 2.42 7.85 3.82
N ILE A 82 1.96 7.54 2.60
CA ILE A 82 0.78 6.68 2.40
C ILE A 82 1.10 5.24 2.82
N MET A 83 2.29 4.76 2.49
CA MET A 83 2.73 3.42 2.85
C MET A 83 2.96 3.29 4.36
N GLU A 84 3.50 4.32 5.00
CA GLU A 84 3.62 4.37 6.47
C GLU A 84 2.26 4.26 7.15
N ILE A 85 1.22 4.94 6.63
CA ILE A 85 -0.15 4.82 7.14
C ILE A 85 -0.70 3.40 6.90
N GLY A 86 -0.47 2.82 5.72
CA GLY A 86 -0.90 1.45 5.39
C GLY A 86 -0.21 0.37 6.23
N LEU A 87 1.01 0.65 6.69
CA LEU A 87 1.82 -0.23 7.54
C LEU A 87 1.65 0.03 9.05
N SER A 88 0.84 1.00 9.47
CA SER A 88 0.54 1.29 10.89
C SER A 88 -0.37 0.24 11.54
#